data_AF-A0A258RVI0-F1
#
_entry.id   AF-A0A258RVI0-F1
#
_cell.length_a   1.000
_cell.length_b   1.000
_cell.length_c   1.000
_cell.angle_alpha   90.00
_cell.angle_beta   90.00
_cell.angle_gamma   90.00
#
_symmetry.space_group_name_H-M   'P 1'
#
loop_
_entity.id
_entity.type
_entity.pdbx_description
1 polymer ?
#
loop_
_entity_poly.entity_id
_entity_poly.type
_entity_poly.pdbx_seq_one_letter_code
_entity_poly.pdbx_strand_id
1 'polypeptide(L)'
;MWRRSKQEDRNWVDCGGMLRRAGLRPTRQRIVLGRLLFSKGHRHITAGILHEETQKARVPMSLATVYNTLNHFTEAGLLRRIGIDGATAFYDTNP
;
A
#
# COMPACT_ATOMS: atom_id res chain seq x y z
N MET A 1 2.92 -26.70 14.69
CA MET A 1 4.37 -26.61 14.41
C MET A 1 4.55 -26.36 12.92
N TRP A 2 4.48 -25.11 12.47
CA TRP A 2 4.62 -24.78 11.05
C TRP A 2 6.10 -24.56 10.73
N ARG A 3 6.72 -25.54 10.04
CA ARG A 3 8.06 -25.41 9.47
C ARG A 3 8.01 -24.37 8.35
N ARG A 4 8.56 -23.18 8.59
CA ARG A 4 8.82 -22.20 7.51
C ARG A 4 9.95 -22.71 6.63
N SER A 5 9.66 -22.96 5.36
CA SER A 5 10.70 -23.20 4.35
C SER A 5 11.45 -21.89 4.09
N LYS A 6 12.78 -21.92 4.27
CA LYS A 6 13.75 -20.83 4.09
C LYS A 6 13.82 -20.21 2.67
N GLN A 7 12.86 -20.48 1.79
CA GLN A 7 12.90 -20.05 0.38
C GLN A 7 11.88 -18.94 0.05
N GLU A 8 10.81 -18.75 0.83
CA GLU A 8 9.79 -17.70 0.59
C GLU A 8 10.18 -16.31 1.11
N ASP A 9 11.27 -16.20 1.87
CA ASP A 9 11.67 -14.95 2.55
C ASP A 9 12.47 -13.95 1.67
N ARG A 10 12.75 -14.25 0.38
CA ARG A 10 13.68 -13.43 -0.43
C ARG A 10 13.09 -12.20 -1.12
N ASN A 11 11.77 -12.02 -1.15
CA ASN A 11 11.12 -10.84 -1.76
C ASN A 11 10.21 -10.09 -0.78
N TRP A 12 10.55 -10.11 0.51
CA TRP A 12 9.82 -9.27 1.46
C TRP A 12 10.22 -7.81 1.26
N VAL A 13 9.33 -7.03 0.63
CA VAL A 13 9.50 -5.57 0.58
C VAL A 13 9.59 -5.08 2.03
N ASP A 14 10.74 -4.52 2.41
CA ASP A 14 10.88 -3.84 3.70
C ASP A 14 10.06 -2.53 3.67
N CYS A 15 8.75 -2.68 3.86
CA CYS A 15 7.82 -1.56 3.89
C CYS A 15 8.16 -0.62 5.06
N GLY A 16 8.72 -1.14 6.15
CA GLY A 16 9.11 -0.31 7.30
C GLY A 16 10.25 0.64 6.93
N GLY A 17 11.31 0.14 6.33
CA GLY A 17 12.43 0.96 5.83
C GLY A 17 12.00 1.90 4.70
N MET A 18 11.18 1.44 3.77
CA MET A 18 10.65 2.27 2.68
C MET A 18 9.86 3.47 3.21
N LEU A 19 8.94 3.26 4.15
CA LEU A 19 8.17 4.35 4.76
C LEU A 19 9.09 5.35 5.48
N ARG A 20 10.08 4.87 6.23
CA ARG A 20 11.05 5.74 6.91
C ARG A 20 11.86 6.58 5.92
N ARG A 21 12.34 5.99 4.82
CA ARG A 21 13.09 6.70 3.77
C ARG A 21 12.25 7.79 3.10
N ALA A 22 10.93 7.57 2.99
CA ALA A 22 9.98 8.55 2.50
C ALA A 22 9.49 9.54 3.59
N GLY A 23 10.12 9.58 4.77
CA GLY A 23 9.74 10.48 5.87
C GLY A 23 8.44 10.12 6.60
N LEU A 24 7.85 8.95 6.33
CA LEU A 24 6.61 8.50 6.95
C LEU A 24 6.89 7.61 8.17
N ARG A 25 6.21 7.91 9.28
CA ARG A 25 6.18 7.00 10.44
C ARG A 25 5.57 5.64 10.04
N PRO A 26 6.26 4.50 10.26
CA PRO A 26 5.79 3.17 9.86
C PRO A 26 4.79 2.60 10.87
N THR A 27 3.59 3.18 10.91
CA THR A 27 2.50 2.65 11.74
C THR A 27 2.01 1.30 11.22
N ARG A 28 1.36 0.49 12.07
CA ARG A 28 0.84 -0.84 11.67
C ARG A 28 -0.05 -0.76 10.43
N GLN A 29 -0.94 0.23 10.34
CA GLN A 29 -1.82 0.44 9.19
C GLN A 29 -1.04 0.77 7.91
N ARG A 30 -0.07 1.70 7.99
CA ARG A 30 0.77 2.07 6.84
C ARG A 30 1.62 0.89 6.36
N ILE A 31 2.15 0.08 7.26
CA ILE A 31 2.89 -1.14 6.91
C ILE A 31 1.98 -2.13 6.20
N VAL A 32 0.77 -2.37 6.71
CA VAL A 32 -0.20 -3.29 6.10
C VAL A 32 -0.60 -2.82 4.70
N LEU A 33 -0.98 -1.55 4.54
CA LEU A 33 -1.34 -0.98 3.24
C LEU A 33 -0.16 -0.97 2.28
N GLY A 34 1.04 -0.62 2.75
CA GLY A 34 2.26 -0.70 1.96
C GLY A 34 2.52 -2.12 1.47
N ARG A 35 2.33 -3.15 2.30
CA ARG A 35 2.43 -4.54 1.86
C ARG A 35 1.40 -4.88 0.79
N LEU A 36 0.14 -4.50 0.96
CA LEU A 36 -0.91 -4.78 -0.04
C LEU A 36 -0.62 -4.12 -1.39
N LEU A 37 -0.11 -2.88 -1.36
CA LEU A 37 0.28 -2.11 -2.54
C LEU A 37 1.51 -2.70 -3.24
N PHE A 38 2.62 -2.84 -2.51
CA PHE A 38 3.94 -3.07 -3.12
C PHE A 38 4.36 -4.55 -3.20
N SER A 39 3.60 -5.49 -2.61
CA SER A 39 3.94 -6.93 -2.69
C SER A 39 3.58 -7.60 -4.02
N LYS A 40 2.77 -6.95 -4.85
CA LYS A 40 2.22 -7.52 -6.09
C LYS A 40 2.80 -6.89 -7.36
N GLY A 41 3.96 -6.24 -7.26
CA GLY A 41 4.61 -5.54 -8.38
C GLY A 41 3.93 -4.21 -8.74
N HIS A 42 4.17 -3.73 -9.95
CA HIS A 42 3.60 -2.46 -10.45
C HIS A 42 2.09 -2.58 -10.68
N ARG A 43 1.32 -1.67 -10.07
CA ARG A 43 -0.14 -1.66 -10.14
C ARG A 43 -0.68 -0.23 -10.20
N HIS A 44 -1.78 -0.08 -10.95
CA HIS A 44 -2.67 1.07 -10.90
C HIS A 44 -3.91 0.67 -10.12
N ILE A 45 -4.17 1.33 -8.99
CA ILE A 45 -5.28 0.92 -8.12
C ILE A 45 -6.09 2.13 -7.68
N THR A 46 -7.39 1.93 -7.48
CA THR A 46 -8.25 2.93 -6.86
C THR A 46 -8.33 2.69 -5.35
N ALA A 47 -8.72 3.71 -4.58
CA ALA A 47 -8.94 3.54 -3.14
C ALA A 47 -10.01 2.48 -2.82
N GLY A 48 -11.04 2.36 -3.65
CA GLY A 48 -12.08 1.33 -3.51
C GLY A 48 -11.52 -0.08 -3.63
N ILE A 49 -10.68 -0.33 -4.64
CA ILE A 49 -10.01 -1.62 -4.82
C ILE A 49 -9.13 -1.95 -3.61
N LEU A 50 -8.32 -0.98 -3.14
CA LEU A 50 -7.47 -1.22 -1.97
C LEU A 50 -8.29 -1.54 -0.72
N HIS A 51 -9.40 -0.81 -0.53
CA HIS A 51 -10.31 -1.04 0.58
C HIS A 51 -10.86 -2.47 0.55
N GLU A 52 -11.33 -2.97 -0.59
CA GLU A 52 -11.74 -4.37 -0.72
C GLU A 52 -10.60 -5.36 -0.41
N GLU A 53 -9.37 -5.07 -0.84
CA GLU A 53 -8.21 -5.90 -0.50
C GLU A 53 -7.95 -5.94 1.02
N THR A 54 -8.18 -4.83 1.74
CA THR A 54 -8.07 -4.81 3.21
C THR A 54 -9.11 -5.71 3.89
N GLN A 55 -10.33 -5.75 3.35
CA GLN A 55 -11.40 -6.62 3.85
C GLN A 55 -11.04 -8.09 3.60
N LYS A 56 -10.61 -8.43 2.38
CA LYS A 56 -10.18 -9.79 2.00
C LYS A 56 -8.99 -10.28 2.83
N ALA A 57 -8.06 -9.39 3.17
CA ALA A 57 -6.90 -9.68 4.01
C ALA A 57 -7.21 -9.74 5.52
N ARG A 58 -8.49 -9.61 5.94
CA ARG A 58 -8.94 -9.61 7.34
C ARG A 58 -8.26 -8.55 8.21
N VAL A 59 -7.97 -7.40 7.60
CA VAL A 59 -7.42 -6.21 8.26
C VAL A 59 -8.31 -5.01 7.94
N PRO A 60 -9.59 -5.04 8.39
CA PRO A 60 -10.57 -4.04 8.02
C PRO A 60 -10.13 -2.65 8.47
N MET A 61 -10.29 -1.69 7.59
CA MET A 61 -10.11 -0.27 7.88
C MET A 61 -11.14 0.52 7.08
N SER A 62 -11.47 1.72 7.54
CA SER A 62 -12.44 2.54 6.83
C SER A 62 -11.88 2.98 5.48
N LEU A 63 -12.77 3.24 4.52
CA LEU A 63 -12.41 3.81 3.24
C LEU A 63 -11.66 5.15 3.40
N ALA A 64 -12.02 5.96 4.40
CA ALA A 64 -11.31 7.19 4.73
C ALA A 64 -9.86 6.95 5.16
N THR A 65 -9.58 5.91 5.97
CA THR A 65 -8.21 5.54 6.35
C THR A 65 -7.37 5.11 5.13
N VAL A 66 -7.99 4.39 4.18
CA VAL A 66 -7.36 4.00 2.92
C VAL A 66 -7.00 5.24 2.10
N TYR A 67 -7.96 6.14 1.87
CA TYR A 67 -7.75 7.40 1.15
C TYR A 67 -6.65 8.26 1.79
N ASN A 68 -6.73 8.49 3.10
CA ASN A 68 -5.74 9.29 3.82
C ASN A 68 -4.33 8.68 3.68
N THR A 69 -4.22 7.36 3.68
CA THR A 69 -2.91 6.71 3.50
C THR A 69 -2.39 6.85 2.08
N LEU A 70 -3.25 6.66 1.07
CA LEU A 70 -2.88 6.83 -0.34
C LEU A 70 -2.43 8.28 -0.64
N ASN A 71 -3.12 9.27 -0.08
CA ASN A 71 -2.74 10.68 -0.20
C ASN A 71 -1.38 10.95 0.45
N HIS A 72 -1.17 10.52 1.70
CA HIS A 72 0.13 10.67 2.36
C HIS A 72 1.26 9.95 1.62
N PHE A 73 0.98 8.79 1.01
CA PHE A 73 1.99 8.07 0.20
C PHE A 73 2.31 8.85 -1.09
N THR A 74 1.31 9.47 -1.71
CA THR A 74 1.50 10.34 -2.87
C THR A 74 2.34 11.57 -2.51
N GLU A 75 1.99 12.25 -1.42
CA GLU A 75 2.73 13.41 -0.91
C GLU A 75 4.19 13.06 -0.54
N ALA A 76 4.41 11.86 -0.04
CA ALA A 76 5.74 11.34 0.28
C ALA A 76 6.50 10.79 -0.95
N GLY A 77 5.94 10.90 -2.16
CA GLY A 77 6.56 10.44 -3.40
C GLY A 77 6.63 8.92 -3.56
N LEU A 78 5.88 8.15 -2.76
CA LEU A 78 5.80 6.69 -2.87
C LEU A 78 4.79 6.22 -3.92
N LEU A 79 3.85 7.09 -4.31
CA LEU A 79 2.84 6.82 -5.32
C LEU A 79 2.70 8.03 -6.23
N ARG A 80 2.30 7.79 -7.48
CA ARG A 80 1.85 8.85 -8.39
C ARG A 80 0.33 8.78 -8.51
N ARG A 81 -0.34 9.90 -8.26
CA ARG A 81 -1.79 10.01 -8.50
C ARG A 81 -2.03 10.32 -9.96
N ILE A 82 -2.79 9.45 -10.63
CA ILE A 82 -3.23 9.63 -12.00
C ILE A 82 -4.73 9.94 -11.93
N GLY A 83 -5.09 11.16 -12.33
CA GLY A 83 -6.48 11.63 -12.36
C GLY A 83 -6.85 12.06 -13.78
N ILE A 84 -8.08 11.72 -14.17
CA ILE A 84 -8.82 12.38 -15.26
C ILE A 84 -9.93 13.16 -14.55
N ASP A 85 -10.09 14.42 -14.91
CA ASP A 85 -11.00 15.35 -14.22
C ASP A 85 -12.42 14.76 -14.09
N GLY A 86 -12.91 14.65 -12.86
CA GLY A 86 -14.24 14.09 -12.52
C GLY A 86 -14.37 12.56 -12.45
N ALA A 87 -13.36 11.77 -12.85
CA ALA A 87 -13.39 10.31 -12.80
C ALA A 87 -12.47 9.74 -11.70
N THR A 88 -12.81 8.57 -11.17
CA THR A 88 -12.12 7.85 -10.08
C THR A 88 -10.60 8.00 -10.10
N ALA A 89 -10.01 8.45 -8.98
CA ALA A 89 -8.56 8.60 -8.86
C ALA A 89 -7.85 7.22 -8.86
N PHE A 90 -6.82 7.10 -9.71
CA PHE A 90 -5.92 5.96 -9.73
C PHE A 90 -4.59 6.32 -9.06
N TYR A 91 -3.99 5.36 -8.38
CA TYR A 91 -2.70 5.47 -7.72
C TYR A 91 -1.75 4.45 -8.32
N ASP A 92 -0.62 4.92 -8.81
CA ASP A 92 0.45 4.12 -9.41
C ASP A 92 1.57 3.90 -8.39
N THR A 93 1.99 2.65 -8.24
CA THR A 93 3.13 2.21 -7.43
C THR A 93 4.51 2.41 -8.09
N ASN A 94 4.56 2.89 -9.32
CA ASN A 94 5.77 3.30 -10.04
C ASN A 94 5.73 4.80 -10.37
N PRO A 95 6.07 5.66 -9.40
CA PRO A 95 5.88 7.10 -9.52
C PRO A 95 6.86 7.82 -10.44
#